data_AF-X1SVT3-F1
#
_entry.id   AF-X1SVT3-F1
#
_cell.length_a   1.000
_cell.length_b   1.000
_cell.length_c   1.000
_cell.angle_alpha   90.00
_cell.angle_beta   90.00
_cell.angle_gamma   90.00
#
_symmetry.space_group_name_H-M   'P 1'
#
loop_
_entity.id
_entity.type
_entity.pdbx_description
1 polymer ?
#
loop_
_entity_poly.entity_id
_entity_poly.type
_entity_poly.pdbx_seq_one_letter_code
_entity_poly.pdbx_strand_id
1 'polypeptide(L)'
;LRSLGTALSVEVSFEWGTTATYGNETTAQAITSTGSFSFSLSGLSSNTTYHFRAVAVGHGESYGDNMTFTTAARLPSPAAPPAPPAGTTDVRGMVTTAGVFLEPVTATSEDELCTLTIPEGTVGLTEELEPLDEITVVIMDEPPDPPEDAHVVGLTYDLGPDGATFDPPITLTFSYDPDALPEEVVEEDLVLAYYDEATGEWIELDGVVDTENNTITASVAHFTTFAIIGTVTPPEEEEVVPPEEEEVAPPEEEEEVVILPEPAAFSVSYLSVSPRLEVEPGEAVTIAVSVANTGGESGSYTVVLKINEVKEAEETVTIAAGDSQEVSFSVTREDPGDYTVDVDGLSGSFTVLLPVKPPGVNWPLNGGIIGAVVVVAGLLIYFLVRRRAY
;
A
#
# COMPACT_ATOMS: atom_id res chain seq x y z
N LEU A 1 -48.96 -23.80 -37.74
CA LEU A 1 -49.34 -24.77 -38.80
C LEU A 1 -50.74 -25.35 -38.51
N ARG A 2 -51.69 -25.29 -39.46
CA ARG A 2 -53.09 -25.74 -39.25
C ARG A 2 -53.38 -27.16 -39.77
N SER A 3 -52.51 -27.73 -40.63
CA SER A 3 -52.60 -29.09 -41.15
C SER A 3 -51.25 -29.55 -41.70
N LEU A 4 -50.95 -30.86 -41.62
CA LEU A 4 -49.77 -31.49 -42.24
C LEU A 4 -50.09 -32.04 -43.65
N GLY A 5 -51.34 -31.94 -44.11
CA GLY A 5 -51.78 -32.55 -45.35
C GLY A 5 -51.70 -34.08 -45.29
N THR A 6 -51.05 -34.70 -46.28
CA THR A 6 -50.78 -36.15 -46.33
C THR A 6 -49.38 -36.53 -45.85
N ALA A 7 -48.55 -35.55 -45.44
CA ALA A 7 -47.18 -35.78 -45.03
C ALA A 7 -47.11 -36.24 -43.56
N LEU A 8 -46.16 -37.13 -43.24
CA LEU A 8 -45.88 -37.57 -41.87
C LEU A 8 -45.03 -36.56 -41.08
N SER A 9 -44.32 -35.67 -41.80
CA SER A 9 -43.55 -34.55 -41.26
C SER A 9 -43.57 -33.39 -42.25
N VAL A 10 -43.53 -32.16 -41.74
CA VAL A 10 -43.42 -30.92 -42.54
C VAL A 10 -42.25 -30.12 -42.00
N GLU A 11 -41.36 -29.68 -42.87
CA GLU A 11 -40.30 -28.74 -42.55
C GLU A 11 -40.89 -27.34 -42.45
N VAL A 12 -40.67 -26.65 -41.33
CA VAL A 12 -41.11 -25.27 -41.16
C VAL A 12 -39.91 -24.34 -40.93
N SER A 13 -39.92 -23.19 -41.59
CA SER A 13 -38.94 -22.13 -41.46
C SER A 13 -39.63 -20.76 -41.52
N PHE A 14 -38.87 -19.69 -41.25
CA PHE A 14 -39.28 -18.33 -41.55
C PHE A 14 -38.32 -17.72 -42.55
N GLU A 15 -38.89 -17.17 -43.62
CA GLU A 15 -38.20 -16.19 -44.45
C GLU A 15 -38.37 -14.81 -43.81
N TRP A 16 -37.29 -14.04 -43.70
CA TRP A 16 -37.31 -12.72 -43.10
C TRP A 16 -36.32 -11.76 -43.76
N GLY A 17 -36.57 -10.45 -43.66
CA GLY A 17 -35.72 -9.40 -44.26
C GLY A 17 -36.20 -7.99 -43.99
N THR A 18 -35.45 -6.98 -44.45
CA THR A 18 -35.85 -5.57 -44.33
C THR A 18 -36.90 -5.15 -45.37
N THR A 19 -37.18 -6.01 -46.34
CA THR A 19 -38.20 -5.82 -47.39
C THR A 19 -39.04 -7.09 -47.53
N ALA A 20 -40.17 -6.99 -48.22
CA ALA A 20 -41.04 -8.15 -48.52
C ALA A 20 -40.43 -9.17 -49.50
N THR A 21 -39.16 -8.99 -49.91
CA THR A 21 -38.38 -10.02 -50.62
C THR A 21 -37.59 -10.92 -49.66
N TYR A 22 -37.62 -10.62 -48.35
CA TYR A 22 -37.01 -11.36 -47.24
C TYR A 22 -35.48 -11.53 -47.38
N GLY A 23 -35.02 -12.40 -48.26
CA GLY A 23 -33.59 -12.56 -48.56
C GLY A 23 -32.78 -13.31 -47.47
N ASN A 24 -33.40 -13.63 -46.33
CA ASN A 24 -32.85 -14.55 -45.34
C ASN A 24 -33.90 -15.61 -44.99
N GLU A 25 -33.44 -16.79 -44.60
CA GLU A 25 -34.28 -17.89 -44.14
C GLU A 25 -33.68 -18.53 -42.89
N THR A 26 -34.51 -18.85 -41.89
CA THR A 26 -34.07 -19.61 -40.72
C THR A 26 -33.80 -21.06 -41.10
N THR A 27 -32.94 -21.75 -40.34
CA THR A 27 -32.79 -23.20 -40.48
C THR A 27 -34.14 -23.91 -40.33
N ALA A 28 -34.51 -24.73 -41.32
CA ALA A 28 -35.78 -25.45 -41.30
C ALA A 28 -35.83 -26.45 -40.14
N GLN A 29 -37.02 -26.61 -39.56
CA GLN A 29 -37.28 -27.54 -38.46
C GLN A 29 -38.41 -28.49 -38.86
N ALA A 30 -38.15 -29.79 -38.74
CA ALA A 30 -39.16 -30.83 -38.92
C ALA A 30 -40.21 -30.79 -37.80
N ILE A 31 -41.49 -30.67 -38.15
CA ILE A 31 -42.61 -30.85 -37.23
C ILE A 31 -43.53 -31.99 -37.68
N THR A 32 -43.92 -32.84 -36.72
CA THR A 32 -44.76 -34.04 -36.92
C THR A 32 -46.16 -33.89 -36.36
N SER A 33 -46.49 -32.70 -35.83
CA SER A 33 -47.81 -32.36 -35.32
C SER A 33 -48.17 -30.92 -35.67
N THR A 34 -49.47 -30.65 -35.80
CA THR A 34 -49.96 -29.28 -35.99
C THR A 34 -49.78 -28.47 -34.71
N GLY A 35 -49.33 -27.23 -34.83
CA GLY A 35 -49.13 -26.36 -33.67
C GLY A 35 -48.47 -25.04 -34.06
N SER A 36 -48.19 -24.24 -33.04
CA SER A 36 -47.36 -23.04 -33.16
C SER A 36 -45.88 -23.43 -33.17
N PHE A 37 -45.07 -22.71 -33.93
CA PHE A 37 -43.62 -22.82 -33.92
C PHE A 37 -43.03 -21.41 -33.89
N SER A 38 -41.82 -21.27 -33.38
CA SER A 38 -41.15 -19.99 -33.17
C SER A 38 -39.65 -20.14 -33.36
N PHE A 39 -39.01 -19.10 -33.88
CA PHE A 39 -37.56 -19.02 -34.06
C PHE A 39 -37.04 -17.72 -33.43
N SER A 40 -35.85 -17.77 -32.85
CA SER A 40 -35.15 -16.60 -32.32
C SER A 40 -34.20 -16.05 -33.39
N LEU A 41 -34.28 -14.75 -33.66
CA LEU A 41 -33.35 -14.04 -34.54
C LEU A 41 -32.43 -13.16 -33.70
N SER A 42 -31.13 -13.16 -34.01
CA SER A 42 -30.11 -12.32 -33.38
C SER A 42 -29.40 -11.43 -34.41
N GLY A 43 -28.74 -10.36 -33.96
CA GLY A 43 -27.95 -9.49 -34.83
C GLY A 43 -28.78 -8.55 -35.73
N LEU A 44 -30.05 -8.32 -35.40
CA LEU A 44 -30.90 -7.38 -36.12
C LEU A 44 -30.51 -5.93 -35.80
N SER A 45 -30.58 -5.05 -36.80
CA SER A 45 -30.34 -3.62 -36.59
C SER A 45 -31.44 -3.02 -35.73
N SER A 46 -31.09 -2.12 -34.80
CA SER A 46 -32.05 -1.42 -33.94
C SER A 46 -32.87 -0.39 -34.72
N ASN A 47 -34.11 -0.14 -34.29
CA ASN A 47 -35.06 0.77 -34.96
C ASN A 47 -35.32 0.43 -36.45
N THR A 48 -35.27 -0.85 -36.80
CA THR A 48 -35.43 -1.32 -38.17
C THR A 48 -36.66 -2.21 -38.27
N THR A 49 -37.48 -1.97 -39.30
CA THR A 49 -38.65 -2.80 -39.60
C THR A 49 -38.22 -3.98 -40.46
N TYR A 50 -38.61 -5.18 -40.03
CA TYR A 50 -38.38 -6.43 -40.74
C TYR A 50 -39.73 -7.04 -41.14
N HIS A 51 -39.76 -7.59 -42.35
CA HIS A 51 -40.81 -8.42 -42.91
C HIS A 51 -40.46 -9.88 -42.68
N PHE A 52 -41.46 -10.72 -42.37
CA PHE A 52 -41.27 -12.16 -42.27
C PHE A 52 -42.53 -12.92 -42.69
N ARG A 53 -42.35 -14.15 -43.19
CA ARG A 53 -43.45 -15.09 -43.45
C ARG A 53 -43.03 -16.50 -43.07
N ALA A 54 -44.01 -17.31 -42.66
CA ALA A 54 -43.80 -18.74 -42.42
C ALA A 54 -43.70 -19.49 -43.76
N VAL A 55 -42.78 -20.45 -43.85
CA VAL A 55 -42.69 -21.42 -44.95
C VAL A 55 -42.94 -22.80 -44.37
N ALA A 56 -43.75 -23.60 -45.06
CA ALA A 56 -44.02 -24.99 -44.71
C ALA A 56 -43.83 -25.88 -45.94
N VAL A 57 -42.88 -26.81 -45.86
CA VAL A 57 -42.50 -27.70 -46.95
C VAL A 57 -42.79 -29.14 -46.53
N GLY A 58 -43.75 -29.77 -47.22
CA GLY A 58 -44.07 -31.20 -47.09
C GLY A 58 -44.03 -31.86 -48.46
N HIS A 59 -45.15 -32.45 -48.89
CA HIS A 59 -45.33 -32.87 -50.29
C HIS A 59 -45.56 -31.71 -51.27
N GLY A 60 -45.73 -30.50 -50.75
CA GLY A 60 -45.82 -29.25 -51.48
C GLY A 60 -45.45 -28.11 -50.53
N GLU A 61 -45.33 -26.90 -51.09
CA GLU A 61 -44.93 -25.71 -50.35
C GLU A 61 -46.14 -24.84 -50.04
N SER A 62 -46.18 -24.30 -48.83
CA SER A 62 -47.19 -23.34 -48.40
C SER A 62 -46.52 -22.18 -47.68
N TYR A 63 -46.99 -20.97 -47.99
CA TYR A 63 -46.49 -19.73 -47.40
C TYR A 63 -47.55 -19.11 -46.50
N GLY A 64 -47.12 -18.59 -45.36
CA GLY A 64 -47.93 -17.74 -44.51
C GLY A 64 -48.03 -16.31 -45.04
N ASP A 65 -48.87 -15.52 -44.38
CA ASP A 65 -48.99 -14.08 -44.66
C ASP A 65 -47.69 -13.34 -44.34
N ASN A 66 -47.44 -12.25 -45.09
CA ASN A 66 -46.35 -11.34 -44.78
C ASN A 66 -46.68 -10.53 -43.52
N MET A 67 -45.87 -10.68 -42.49
CA MET A 67 -45.98 -9.98 -41.22
C MET A 67 -44.80 -9.04 -41.05
N THR A 68 -44.93 -8.03 -40.19
CA THR A 68 -43.83 -7.11 -39.85
C THR A 68 -43.62 -7.00 -38.35
N PHE A 69 -42.36 -6.76 -37.96
CA PHE A 69 -42.02 -6.30 -36.62
C PHE A 69 -40.92 -5.24 -36.72
N THR A 70 -40.84 -4.34 -35.74
CA THR A 70 -39.82 -3.31 -35.67
C THR A 70 -38.98 -3.54 -34.43
N THR A 71 -37.66 -3.63 -34.59
CA THR A 71 -36.76 -3.75 -33.44
C THR A 71 -36.80 -2.46 -32.60
N ALA A 72 -36.65 -2.60 -31.28
CA ALA A 72 -36.58 -1.45 -30.40
C ALA A 72 -35.42 -0.53 -30.82
N ALA A 73 -35.62 0.78 -30.72
CA ALA A 73 -34.50 1.72 -30.80
C ALA A 73 -33.53 1.40 -29.66
N ARG A 74 -32.24 1.31 -29.97
CA ARG A 74 -31.22 1.26 -28.93
C ARG A 74 -31.29 2.60 -28.22
N LEU A 75 -31.68 2.60 -26.94
CA LEU A 75 -31.54 3.81 -26.13
C LEU A 75 -30.04 4.17 -26.13
N PRO A 76 -29.68 5.46 -26.22
CA PRO A 76 -28.32 5.84 -25.89
C PRO A 76 -28.03 5.24 -24.51
N SER A 77 -26.98 4.43 -24.43
CA SER A 77 -26.46 4.04 -23.12
C SER A 77 -26.24 5.36 -22.36
N PRO A 78 -26.54 5.43 -21.05
CA PRO A 78 -26.03 6.53 -20.25
C PRO A 78 -24.56 6.69 -20.60
N ALA A 79 -24.11 7.94 -20.81
CA ALA A 79 -22.70 8.20 -20.98
C ALA A 79 -21.99 7.47 -19.84
N ALA A 80 -20.96 6.70 -20.17
CA ALA A 80 -20.11 6.14 -19.12
C ALA A 80 -19.71 7.31 -18.20
N PRO A 81 -19.61 7.09 -16.88
CA PRO A 81 -19.01 8.08 -16.00
C PRO A 81 -17.72 8.58 -16.66
N PRO A 82 -17.40 9.88 -16.57
CA PRO A 82 -16.09 10.34 -17.00
C PRO A 82 -15.04 9.42 -16.35
N ALA A 83 -14.06 8.98 -17.14
CA ALA A 83 -12.93 8.27 -16.57
C ALA A 83 -12.31 9.17 -15.48
N PRO A 84 -11.83 8.59 -14.36
CA PRO A 84 -11.07 9.37 -13.39
C PRO A 84 -9.89 10.06 -14.10
N PRO A 85 -9.38 11.18 -13.56
CA PRO A 85 -8.17 11.81 -14.08
C PRO A 85 -7.04 10.76 -14.17
N ALA A 86 -6.13 10.92 -15.13
CA ALA A 86 -4.97 10.06 -15.19
C ALA A 86 -4.13 10.21 -13.91
N GLY A 87 -3.48 9.13 -13.46
CA GLY A 87 -2.79 9.12 -12.17
C GLY A 87 -3.70 9.05 -10.93
N THR A 88 -5.02 8.91 -11.09
CA THR A 88 -5.97 8.84 -9.96
C THR A 88 -6.45 7.41 -9.70
N THR A 89 -6.37 6.99 -8.44
CA THR A 89 -6.82 5.68 -7.95
C THR A 89 -7.91 5.85 -6.89
N ASP A 90 -9.14 5.41 -7.19
CA ASP A 90 -10.24 5.42 -6.24
C ASP A 90 -10.10 4.25 -5.25
N VAL A 91 -9.92 4.58 -3.98
CA VAL A 91 -9.75 3.59 -2.89
C VAL A 91 -10.98 3.51 -1.99
N ARG A 92 -12.09 4.19 -2.36
CA ARG A 92 -13.35 4.12 -1.60
C ARG A 92 -13.86 2.69 -1.51
N GLY A 93 -14.06 2.23 -0.28
CA GLY A 93 -14.52 0.88 0.01
C GLY A 93 -13.43 -0.19 -0.05
N MET A 94 -12.20 0.17 -0.44
CA MET A 94 -11.00 -0.65 -0.20
C MET A 94 -10.40 -0.38 1.19
N VAL A 95 -10.77 0.76 1.80
CA VAL A 95 -10.32 1.20 3.11
C VAL A 95 -11.48 1.12 4.12
N THR A 96 -11.18 0.68 5.34
CA THR A 96 -12.15 0.68 6.46
C THR A 96 -12.39 2.09 7.00
N THR A 97 -13.40 2.25 7.86
CA THR A 97 -13.63 3.52 8.60
C THR A 97 -12.44 3.91 9.50
N ALA A 98 -11.54 2.99 9.80
CA ALA A 98 -10.33 3.25 10.58
C ALA A 98 -9.08 3.52 9.71
N GLY A 99 -9.21 3.65 8.39
CA GLY A 99 -8.08 3.86 7.48
C GLY A 99 -7.33 2.59 7.08
N VAL A 100 -7.74 1.40 7.55
CA VAL A 100 -7.06 0.13 7.21
C VAL A 100 -7.43 -0.32 5.80
N PHE A 101 -6.44 -0.55 4.93
CA PHE A 101 -6.59 -1.17 3.61
C PHE A 101 -6.93 -2.66 3.73
N LEU A 102 -7.99 -3.09 3.04
CA LEU A 102 -8.52 -4.46 3.11
C LEU A 102 -7.88 -5.43 2.12
N GLU A 103 -7.27 -4.90 1.06
CA GLU A 103 -6.59 -5.63 -0.01
C GLU A 103 -5.37 -4.80 -0.45
N PRO A 104 -4.33 -5.40 -1.06
CA PRO A 104 -3.23 -4.62 -1.59
C PRO A 104 -3.70 -3.69 -2.71
N VAL A 105 -3.27 -2.43 -2.68
CA VAL A 105 -3.62 -1.40 -3.66
C VAL A 105 -2.35 -0.95 -4.38
N THR A 106 -2.45 -0.79 -5.69
CA THR A 106 -1.40 -0.19 -6.52
C THR A 106 -1.97 1.07 -7.16
N ALA A 107 -1.30 2.20 -6.96
CA ALA A 107 -1.57 3.45 -7.65
C ALA A 107 -0.40 3.76 -8.58
N THR A 108 -0.67 4.23 -9.79
CA THR A 108 0.34 4.45 -10.82
C THR A 108 0.12 5.79 -11.49
N SER A 109 1.19 6.49 -11.85
CA SER A 109 1.16 7.74 -12.60
C SER A 109 0.61 7.54 -14.03
N GLU A 110 0.28 8.65 -14.70
CA GLU A 110 -0.21 8.61 -16.10
C GLU A 110 0.78 7.96 -17.09
N ASP A 111 2.09 8.13 -16.84
CA ASP A 111 3.17 7.63 -17.68
C ASP A 111 3.69 6.25 -17.27
N GLU A 112 3.11 5.64 -16.24
CA GLU A 112 3.49 4.32 -15.70
C GLU A 112 4.90 4.24 -15.10
N LEU A 113 5.60 5.37 -14.95
CA LEU A 113 6.98 5.42 -14.44
C LEU A 113 7.05 5.53 -12.90
N CYS A 114 6.01 6.08 -12.26
CA CYS A 114 5.89 6.12 -10.80
C CYS A 114 4.78 5.17 -10.35
N THR A 115 5.14 4.18 -9.53
CA THR A 115 4.21 3.21 -8.98
C THR A 115 4.30 3.17 -7.46
N LEU A 116 3.14 3.31 -6.82
CA LEU A 116 2.96 3.20 -5.40
C LEU A 116 2.26 1.89 -5.06
N THR A 117 2.81 1.12 -4.13
CA THR A 117 2.26 -0.14 -3.65
C THR A 117 1.95 -0.08 -2.16
N ILE A 118 0.68 -0.30 -1.82
CA ILE A 118 0.15 -0.29 -0.47
C ILE A 118 -0.25 -1.72 -0.10
N PRO A 119 0.45 -2.36 0.86
CA PRO A 119 0.08 -3.70 1.33
C PRO A 119 -1.27 -3.73 2.06
N GLU A 120 -1.94 -4.89 2.02
CA GLU A 120 -3.11 -5.16 2.89
C GLU A 120 -2.75 -4.96 4.36
N GLY A 121 -3.67 -4.38 5.14
CA GLY A 121 -3.48 -4.14 6.57
C GLY A 121 -2.78 -2.82 6.89
N THR A 122 -2.29 -2.08 5.89
CA THR A 122 -1.75 -0.74 6.07
C THR A 122 -2.83 0.23 6.51
N VAL A 123 -2.53 1.11 7.46
CA VAL A 123 -3.40 2.22 7.87
C VAL A 123 -2.99 3.45 7.08
N GLY A 124 -3.85 3.92 6.17
CA GLY A 124 -3.68 5.18 5.47
C GLY A 124 -4.74 6.21 5.88
N LEU A 125 -4.30 7.37 6.36
CA LEU A 125 -5.16 8.45 6.83
C LEU A 125 -4.73 9.78 6.20
N THR A 126 -5.67 10.69 5.98
CA THR A 126 -5.37 12.09 5.60
C THR A 126 -4.75 12.86 6.76
N GLU A 127 -4.33 14.11 6.52
CA GLU A 127 -3.85 15.01 7.58
C GLU A 127 -4.90 15.19 8.71
N GLU A 128 -6.19 15.21 8.36
CA GLU A 128 -7.32 15.31 9.30
C GLU A 128 -7.66 14.00 10.01
N LEU A 129 -6.86 12.95 9.82
CA LEU A 129 -7.08 11.61 10.38
C LEU A 129 -8.35 10.92 9.84
N GLU A 130 -8.76 11.25 8.63
CA GLU A 130 -9.87 10.61 7.93
C GLU A 130 -9.35 9.50 6.99
N PRO A 131 -10.13 8.43 6.72
CA PRO A 131 -9.71 7.40 5.77
C PRO A 131 -9.58 7.97 4.36
N LEU A 132 -8.58 7.48 3.62
CA LEU A 132 -8.37 7.87 2.23
C LEU A 132 -9.54 7.40 1.35
N ASP A 133 -10.04 8.33 0.53
CA ASP A 133 -11.03 8.04 -0.52
C ASP A 133 -10.37 7.91 -1.90
N GLU A 134 -9.28 8.63 -2.13
CA GLU A 134 -8.61 8.72 -3.42
C GLU A 134 -7.10 8.89 -3.21
N ILE A 135 -6.31 8.35 -4.14
CA ILE A 135 -4.87 8.55 -4.21
C ILE A 135 -4.54 9.11 -5.59
N THR A 136 -3.73 10.17 -5.62
CA THR A 136 -3.27 10.78 -6.86
C THR A 136 -1.77 10.67 -6.98
N VAL A 137 -1.27 10.36 -8.18
CA VAL A 137 0.15 10.35 -8.54
C VAL A 137 0.27 11.18 -9.82
N VAL A 138 0.58 12.46 -9.67
CA VAL A 138 0.51 13.45 -10.76
C VAL A 138 1.91 13.96 -11.11
N ILE A 139 2.19 14.11 -12.40
CA ILE A 139 3.46 14.68 -12.87
C ILE A 139 3.46 16.19 -12.62
N MET A 140 4.53 16.72 -12.05
CA MET A 140 4.71 18.16 -11.87
C MET A 140 5.33 18.82 -13.12
N ASP A 141 4.62 19.80 -13.69
CA ASP A 141 5.13 20.61 -14.80
C ASP A 141 6.24 21.59 -14.36
N GLU A 142 6.19 22.08 -13.13
CA GLU A 142 7.13 23.06 -12.55
C GLU A 142 7.63 22.54 -11.18
N PRO A 143 8.60 21.61 -11.15
CA PRO A 143 9.12 21.06 -9.90
C PRO A 143 9.94 22.06 -9.09
N PRO A 144 10.06 21.90 -7.76
CA PRO A 144 10.97 22.68 -6.93
C PRO A 144 12.43 22.53 -7.38
N ASP A 145 13.20 23.62 -7.31
CA ASP A 145 14.62 23.59 -7.67
C ASP A 145 15.40 22.63 -6.75
N PRO A 146 16.30 21.79 -7.29
CA PRO A 146 17.18 20.95 -6.48
C PRO A 146 18.25 21.79 -5.75
N PRO A 147 18.95 21.21 -4.76
CA PRO A 147 20.15 21.81 -4.16
C PRO A 147 21.20 22.21 -5.23
N GLU A 148 22.03 23.22 -4.94
CA GLU A 148 23.02 23.76 -5.91
C GLU A 148 23.99 22.71 -6.47
N ASP A 149 24.27 21.65 -5.72
CA ASP A 149 25.20 20.56 -6.08
C ASP A 149 24.46 19.26 -6.51
N ALA A 150 23.19 19.37 -6.93
CA ALA A 150 22.39 18.21 -7.30
C ALA A 150 21.49 18.46 -8.51
N HIS A 151 21.13 17.39 -9.22
CA HIS A 151 20.25 17.42 -10.37
C HIS A 151 19.01 16.57 -10.14
N VAL A 152 17.83 17.11 -10.45
CA VAL A 152 16.62 16.28 -10.58
C VAL A 152 16.77 15.40 -11.81
N VAL A 153 16.67 14.09 -11.60
CA VAL A 153 16.75 13.08 -12.64
C VAL A 153 15.33 12.64 -13.01
N GLY A 154 14.95 12.85 -14.26
CA GLY A 154 13.64 12.45 -14.77
C GLY A 154 12.52 13.42 -14.40
N LEU A 155 11.37 12.87 -13.97
CA LEU A 155 10.17 13.63 -13.64
C LEU A 155 9.94 13.64 -12.12
N THR A 156 9.31 14.72 -11.67
CA THR A 156 8.87 14.91 -10.28
C THR A 156 7.39 14.61 -10.19
N TYR A 157 6.98 13.88 -9.15
CA TYR A 157 5.59 13.48 -8.96
C TYR A 157 5.07 14.02 -7.64
N ASP A 158 3.87 14.58 -7.70
CA ASP A 158 3.11 15.01 -6.55
C ASP A 158 2.10 13.92 -6.17
N LEU A 159 2.26 13.38 -4.96
CA LEU A 159 1.38 12.34 -4.42
C LEU A 159 0.37 12.99 -3.50
N GLY A 160 -0.91 12.73 -3.74
CA GLY A 160 -2.01 13.30 -2.97
C GLY A 160 -2.93 12.23 -2.35
N PRO A 161 -3.68 12.58 -1.30
CA PRO A 161 -3.77 13.92 -0.71
C PRO A 161 -2.57 14.28 0.19
N ASP A 162 -2.18 15.55 0.16
CA ASP A 162 -1.04 16.08 0.92
C ASP A 162 -1.17 15.78 2.41
N GLY A 163 -0.05 15.41 3.05
CA GLY A 163 -0.03 15.09 4.47
C GLY A 163 -0.73 13.77 4.83
N ALA A 164 -1.16 12.98 3.85
CA ALA A 164 -1.58 11.61 4.14
C ALA A 164 -0.43 10.81 4.76
N THR A 165 -0.75 9.94 5.71
CA THR A 165 0.22 9.12 6.46
C THR A 165 -0.11 7.64 6.36
N PHE A 166 0.92 6.80 6.39
CA PHE A 166 0.83 5.35 6.23
C PHE A 166 1.60 4.58 7.31
N ASP A 167 0.94 3.60 7.94
CA ASP A 167 1.55 2.69 8.92
C ASP A 167 1.10 1.23 8.69
N PRO A 168 2.01 0.30 8.33
CA PRO A 168 3.44 0.49 8.08
C PRO A 168 3.73 1.33 6.82
N PRO A 169 4.99 1.78 6.62
CA PRO A 169 5.39 2.46 5.40
C PRO A 169 5.07 1.65 4.14
N ILE A 170 4.73 2.37 3.08
CA ILE A 170 4.37 1.83 1.77
C ILE A 170 5.56 1.91 0.82
N THR A 171 5.48 1.18 -0.29
CA THR A 171 6.59 1.10 -1.25
C THR A 171 6.34 2.03 -2.42
N LEU A 172 7.28 2.93 -2.68
CA LEU A 172 7.30 3.82 -3.84
C LEU A 172 8.41 3.38 -4.78
N THR A 173 8.06 3.11 -6.03
CA THR A 173 8.99 2.67 -7.07
C THR A 173 8.96 3.65 -8.22
N PHE A 174 10.12 4.19 -8.58
CA PHE A 174 10.31 5.02 -9.75
C PHE A 174 11.12 4.25 -10.78
N SER A 175 10.72 4.37 -12.04
CA SER A 175 11.52 3.95 -13.19
C SER A 175 12.25 5.16 -13.75
N TYR A 176 13.53 5.01 -14.10
CA TYR A 176 14.33 6.05 -14.71
C TYR A 176 14.91 5.58 -16.05
N ASP A 177 15.28 6.55 -16.89
CA ASP A 177 15.98 6.28 -18.14
C ASP A 177 17.48 6.53 -17.93
N PRO A 178 18.34 5.49 -18.02
CA PRO A 178 19.78 5.66 -17.85
C PRO A 178 20.40 6.56 -18.92
N ASP A 179 19.79 6.66 -20.11
CA ASP A 179 20.26 7.56 -21.18
C ASP A 179 19.94 9.04 -20.87
N ALA A 180 19.07 9.31 -19.89
CA ALA A 180 18.72 10.65 -19.44
C ALA A 180 19.58 11.15 -18.27
N LEU A 181 20.50 10.33 -17.76
CA LEU A 181 21.39 10.69 -16.68
C LEU A 181 22.47 11.69 -17.15
N PRO A 182 22.73 12.78 -16.40
CA PRO A 182 23.88 13.64 -16.66
C PRO A 182 25.20 12.85 -16.59
N GLU A 183 26.19 13.17 -17.43
CA GLU A 183 27.50 12.48 -17.46
C GLU A 183 28.25 12.52 -16.12
N GLU A 184 27.89 13.47 -15.25
CA GLU A 184 28.51 13.71 -13.94
C GLU A 184 27.80 12.96 -12.79
N VAL A 185 26.69 12.27 -13.06
CA VAL A 185 25.90 11.51 -12.08
C VAL A 185 26.13 10.02 -12.28
N VAL A 186 26.55 9.34 -11.22
CA VAL A 186 26.67 7.88 -11.20
C VAL A 186 25.30 7.28 -10.90
N GLU A 187 24.91 6.27 -11.67
CA GLU A 187 23.60 5.61 -11.54
C GLU A 187 23.39 4.96 -10.17
N GLU A 188 24.45 4.42 -9.57
CA GLU A 188 24.41 3.82 -8.22
C GLU A 188 24.25 4.86 -7.10
N ASP A 189 24.56 6.13 -7.38
CA ASP A 189 24.44 7.25 -6.42
C ASP A 189 23.08 7.96 -6.53
N LEU A 190 22.14 7.42 -7.30
CA LEU A 190 20.78 7.97 -7.39
C LEU A 190 20.04 7.77 -6.07
N VAL A 191 19.49 8.85 -5.54
CA VAL A 191 18.68 8.84 -4.33
C VAL A 191 17.26 9.27 -4.64
N LEU A 192 16.28 8.67 -3.96
CA LEU A 192 14.91 9.17 -4.00
C LEU A 192 14.78 10.20 -2.90
N ALA A 193 14.27 11.38 -3.20
CA ALA A 193 14.06 12.43 -2.21
C ALA A 193 12.61 12.89 -2.21
N TYR A 194 12.16 13.38 -1.06
CA TYR A 194 10.89 14.07 -0.93
C TYR A 194 11.11 15.55 -0.63
N TYR A 195 10.20 16.40 -1.11
CA TYR A 195 10.25 17.81 -0.80
C TYR A 195 9.52 18.08 0.51
N ASP A 196 10.20 18.68 1.47
CA ASP A 196 9.60 19.20 2.69
C ASP A 196 9.21 20.65 2.48
N GLU A 197 7.91 20.92 2.26
CA GLU A 197 7.40 22.27 2.04
C GLU A 197 7.59 23.20 3.25
N ALA A 198 7.74 22.66 4.46
CA ALA A 198 7.91 23.47 5.66
C ALA A 198 9.32 24.07 5.74
N THR A 199 10.33 23.33 5.29
CA THR A 199 11.72 23.77 5.25
C THR A 199 12.12 24.32 3.87
N GLY A 200 11.41 23.91 2.82
CA GLY A 200 11.71 24.20 1.43
C GLY A 200 12.90 23.40 0.89
N GLU A 201 13.25 22.28 1.54
CA GLU A 201 14.41 21.45 1.23
C GLU A 201 14.01 20.06 0.73
N TRP A 202 14.85 19.49 -0.13
CA TRP A 202 14.76 18.08 -0.51
C TRP A 202 15.40 17.21 0.55
N ILE A 203 14.65 16.24 1.06
CA ILE A 203 15.10 15.29 2.07
C ILE A 203 15.25 13.92 1.41
N GLU A 204 16.46 13.38 1.46
CA GLU A 204 16.81 12.08 0.89
C GLU A 204 16.14 10.94 1.67
N LEU A 205 15.71 9.91 0.92
CA LEU A 205 15.17 8.66 1.44
C LEU A 205 16.16 7.54 1.13
N ASP A 206 16.27 6.61 2.08
CA ASP A 206 16.96 5.34 1.86
C ASP A 206 16.20 4.53 0.80
N GLY A 207 16.70 4.60 -0.43
CA GLY A 207 16.21 3.86 -1.58
C GLY A 207 17.17 2.75 -1.98
N VAL A 208 16.65 1.74 -2.68
CA VAL A 208 17.45 0.71 -3.34
C VAL A 208 17.37 0.95 -4.84
N VAL A 209 18.52 1.22 -5.46
CA VAL A 209 18.68 1.31 -6.91
C VAL A 209 18.88 -0.08 -7.48
N ASP A 210 18.10 -0.41 -8.50
CA ASP A 210 18.21 -1.61 -9.31
C ASP A 210 18.58 -1.19 -10.74
N THR A 211 19.87 -1.25 -11.05
CA THR A 211 20.45 -0.88 -12.35
C THR A 211 20.18 -1.91 -13.45
N GLU A 212 19.70 -3.12 -13.11
CA GLU A 212 19.29 -4.10 -14.11
C GLU A 212 17.89 -3.77 -14.64
N ASN A 213 17.01 -3.33 -13.74
CA ASN A 213 15.63 -2.95 -14.08
C ASN A 213 15.44 -1.44 -14.32
N ASN A 214 16.47 -0.62 -14.06
CA ASN A 214 16.44 0.85 -14.12
C ASN A 214 15.33 1.43 -13.22
N THR A 215 15.28 0.94 -11.99
CA THR A 215 14.28 1.37 -11.00
C THR A 215 14.91 1.72 -9.67
N ILE A 216 14.35 2.70 -8.97
CA ILE A 216 14.68 3.01 -7.59
C ILE A 216 13.43 2.78 -6.72
N THR A 217 13.61 2.09 -5.59
CA THR A 217 12.50 1.78 -4.68
C THR A 217 12.81 2.26 -3.28
N ALA A 218 11.89 3.00 -2.66
CA ALA A 218 12.03 3.49 -1.29
C ALA A 218 10.77 3.20 -0.45
N SER A 219 10.95 3.19 0.87
CA SER A 219 9.86 3.11 1.83
C SER A 219 9.38 4.51 2.18
N VAL A 220 8.08 4.76 2.03
CA VAL A 220 7.47 6.07 2.21
C VAL A 220 6.34 5.97 3.22
N ALA A 221 6.28 6.90 4.18
CA ALA A 221 5.27 6.90 5.23
C ALA A 221 4.27 8.06 5.10
N HIS A 222 4.45 8.95 4.14
CA HIS A 222 3.58 10.09 3.92
C HIS A 222 3.51 10.52 2.45
N PHE A 223 2.49 11.27 2.09
CA PHE A 223 2.34 11.86 0.76
C PHE A 223 2.85 13.30 0.72
N THR A 224 3.59 13.60 -0.34
CA THR A 224 4.19 14.87 -0.69
C THR A 224 4.73 14.74 -2.13
N THR A 225 5.54 15.70 -2.56
CA THR A 225 6.30 15.66 -3.80
C THR A 225 7.56 14.80 -3.69
N PHE A 226 7.78 13.91 -4.66
CA PHE A 226 8.95 13.03 -4.75
C PHE A 226 9.68 13.19 -6.09
N ALA A 227 11.00 13.09 -6.05
CA ALA A 227 11.86 13.09 -7.24
C ALA A 227 13.09 12.21 -7.04
N ILE A 228 13.70 11.76 -8.14
CA ILE A 228 15.03 11.18 -8.11
C ILE A 228 16.03 12.33 -8.17
N ILE A 229 17.01 12.31 -7.27
CA ILE A 229 18.11 13.28 -7.22
C ILE A 229 19.41 12.53 -7.53
N GLY A 230 20.19 13.08 -8.46
CA GLY A 230 21.57 12.69 -8.69
C GLY A 230 22.50 13.75 -8.14
N THR A 231 23.30 13.40 -7.14
CA THR A 231 24.34 14.29 -6.61
C THR A 231 25.59 14.18 -7.48
N VAL A 232 26.22 15.31 -7.79
CA VAL A 232 27.54 15.29 -8.40
C VAL A 232 28.57 15.12 -7.30
N THR A 233 29.18 13.94 -7.19
CA THR A 233 30.33 13.77 -6.29
C THR A 233 31.44 14.68 -6.79
N PRO A 234 31.87 15.71 -6.04
CA PRO A 234 32.90 16.63 -6.50
C PRO A 234 34.15 15.81 -6.85
N PRO A 235 34.76 16.03 -8.03
CA PRO A 235 36.00 15.35 -8.37
C PRO A 235 37.01 15.63 -7.24
N GLU A 236 37.58 14.58 -6.65
CA GLU A 236 38.67 14.71 -5.67
C GLU A 236 39.66 15.74 -6.23
N GLU A 237 39.85 16.84 -5.51
CA GLU A 237 40.73 17.93 -5.93
C GLU A 237 42.13 17.32 -6.08
N GLU A 238 42.60 17.12 -7.32
CA GLU A 238 43.95 16.64 -7.60
C GLU A 238 44.94 17.56 -6.88
N GLU A 239 45.45 17.14 -5.71
CA GLU A 239 46.46 17.90 -5.00
C GLU A 239 47.66 18.07 -5.94
N VAL A 240 47.91 19.33 -6.33
CA VAL A 240 48.95 19.70 -7.29
C VAL A 240 50.31 19.33 -6.71
N VAL A 241 50.83 18.16 -7.07
CA VAL A 241 52.16 17.71 -6.67
C VAL A 241 53.19 18.67 -7.28
N PRO A 242 54.02 19.36 -6.47
CA PRO A 242 55.01 20.30 -6.98
C PRO A 242 56.08 19.58 -7.83
N PRO A 243 56.68 20.25 -8.83
CA PRO A 243 57.55 19.58 -9.80
C PRO A 243 58.81 19.04 -9.12
N GLU A 244 58.96 17.73 -9.19
CA GLU A 244 60.08 16.96 -8.65
C GLU A 244 61.37 17.27 -9.45
N GLU A 245 62.44 17.69 -8.77
CA GLU A 245 63.76 17.88 -9.36
C GLU A 245 64.32 16.52 -9.82
N GLU A 246 64.76 16.44 -11.08
CA GLU A 246 65.38 15.24 -11.67
C GLU A 246 66.59 14.76 -10.87
N GLU A 247 66.41 13.73 -10.03
CA GLU A 247 67.50 12.86 -9.58
C GLU A 247 67.34 11.45 -10.15
N VAL A 248 68.43 10.98 -10.77
CA VAL A 248 68.49 9.79 -11.63
C VAL A 248 68.30 8.50 -10.81
N ALA A 249 67.29 7.72 -11.19
CA ALA A 249 66.90 6.46 -10.56
C ALA A 249 67.97 5.33 -10.63
N PRO A 250 68.17 4.56 -9.54
CA PRO A 250 68.58 3.15 -9.58
C PRO A 250 67.34 2.23 -9.65
N PRO A 251 67.51 0.93 -10.01
CA PRO A 251 66.41 0.10 -10.51
C PRO A 251 65.45 -0.37 -9.42
N GLU A 252 64.20 -0.50 -9.84
CA GLU A 252 62.99 -0.96 -9.14
C GLU A 252 63.21 -2.14 -8.19
N GLU A 253 62.92 -1.92 -6.91
CA GLU A 253 62.41 -2.95 -6.01
C GLU A 253 60.92 -2.65 -5.78
N GLU A 254 60.07 -3.63 -6.09
CA GLU A 254 58.63 -3.60 -5.85
C GLU A 254 58.38 -3.51 -4.34
N GLU A 255 58.13 -2.30 -3.82
CA GLU A 255 57.60 -2.13 -2.46
C GLU A 255 56.09 -2.39 -2.49
N GLU A 256 55.65 -3.50 -1.89
CA GLU A 256 54.26 -3.74 -1.55
C GLU A 256 53.73 -2.55 -0.73
N VAL A 257 52.78 -1.80 -1.27
CA VAL A 257 52.09 -0.72 -0.55
C VAL A 257 51.31 -1.35 0.59
N VAL A 258 51.81 -1.19 1.81
CA VAL A 258 51.08 -1.54 3.04
C VAL A 258 50.01 -0.46 3.25
N ILE A 259 48.80 -0.72 2.75
CA ILE A 259 47.63 0.12 3.00
C ILE A 259 47.30 -0.01 4.49
N LEU A 260 47.57 1.02 5.29
CA LEU A 260 47.21 1.03 6.71
C LEU A 260 45.69 1.20 6.80
N PRO A 261 44.94 0.27 7.43
CA PRO A 261 43.50 0.40 7.56
C PRO A 261 43.14 1.64 8.39
N GLU A 262 42.07 2.33 8.01
CA GLU A 262 41.54 3.45 8.78
C GLU A 262 41.07 3.00 10.18
N PRO A 263 41.26 3.79 11.24
CA PRO A 263 40.86 3.40 12.59
C PRO A 263 39.33 3.18 12.69
N ALA A 264 38.90 2.38 13.67
CA ALA A 264 37.47 2.13 13.92
C ALA A 264 36.68 3.44 14.18
N ALA A 265 35.54 3.60 13.50
CA ALA A 265 34.63 4.73 13.62
C ALA A 265 33.20 4.19 13.73
N PHE A 266 32.32 4.80 14.54
CA PHE A 266 31.00 4.23 14.84
C PHE A 266 29.86 5.22 14.59
N SER A 267 28.77 4.71 14.05
CA SER A 267 27.49 5.41 13.92
C SER A 267 26.37 4.59 14.60
N VAL A 268 25.41 5.28 15.23
CA VAL A 268 24.25 4.68 15.88
C VAL A 268 23.00 5.17 15.16
N SER A 269 22.12 4.25 14.76
CA SER A 269 20.91 4.54 13.99
C SER A 269 19.75 3.62 14.39
N TYR A 270 18.57 3.87 13.82
CA TYR A 270 17.37 3.01 13.96
C TYR A 270 16.92 2.74 15.40
N LEU A 271 16.58 3.80 16.15
CA LEU A 271 15.96 3.64 17.47
C LEU A 271 14.54 3.05 17.34
N SER A 272 14.33 1.90 17.96
CA SER A 272 13.02 1.25 18.07
C SER A 272 12.62 1.12 19.54
N VAL A 273 11.39 1.51 19.86
CA VAL A 273 10.78 1.35 21.19
C VAL A 273 9.52 0.51 21.01
N SER A 274 9.48 -0.66 21.65
CA SER A 274 8.38 -1.62 21.52
C SER A 274 7.85 -2.03 22.89
N PRO A 275 6.54 -1.90 23.15
CA PRO A 275 5.51 -1.36 22.27
C PRO A 275 5.58 0.17 22.15
N ARG A 276 5.06 0.70 21.04
CA ARG A 276 5.41 2.03 20.50
C ARG A 276 4.79 3.23 21.22
N LEU A 277 3.80 3.04 22.10
CA LEU A 277 2.98 4.15 22.62
C LEU A 277 2.52 3.95 24.07
N GLU A 278 1.88 2.83 24.38
CA GLU A 278 1.25 2.57 25.68
C GLU A 278 1.63 1.19 26.21
N VAL A 279 2.03 1.12 27.48
CA VAL A 279 2.27 -0.13 28.23
C VAL A 279 1.48 -0.18 29.52
N GLU A 280 1.06 -1.38 29.91
CA GLU A 280 0.49 -1.58 31.25
C GLU A 280 1.59 -1.49 32.32
N PRO A 281 1.28 -1.05 33.56
CA PRO A 281 2.22 -1.07 34.66
C PRO A 281 2.85 -2.46 34.86
N GLY A 282 4.18 -2.51 34.80
CA GLY A 282 4.95 -3.74 34.94
C GLY A 282 5.23 -4.51 33.64
N GLU A 283 4.79 -4.01 32.49
CA GLU A 283 5.15 -4.57 31.18
C GLU A 283 6.57 -4.15 30.76
N ALA A 284 7.25 -5.04 30.04
CA ALA A 284 8.60 -4.80 29.56
C ALA A 284 8.58 -4.07 28.21
N VAL A 285 9.26 -2.93 28.15
CA VAL A 285 9.52 -2.17 26.94
C VAL A 285 10.90 -2.55 26.42
N THR A 286 10.97 -2.98 25.17
CA THR A 286 12.22 -3.28 24.47
C THR A 286 12.66 -2.06 23.68
N ILE A 287 13.89 -1.61 23.90
CA ILE A 287 14.51 -0.48 23.22
C ILE A 287 15.70 -1.01 22.43
N ALA A 288 15.69 -0.89 21.12
CA ALA A 288 16.75 -1.41 20.25
C ALA A 288 17.36 -0.30 19.39
N VAL A 289 18.65 -0.40 19.10
CA VAL A 289 19.40 0.47 18.17
C VAL A 289 20.34 -0.38 17.33
N SER A 290 20.66 0.10 16.12
CA SER A 290 21.71 -0.47 15.28
C SER A 290 23.00 0.33 15.45
N VAL A 291 24.11 -0.36 15.67
CA VAL A 291 25.45 0.24 15.75
C VAL A 291 26.26 -0.27 14.57
N ALA A 292 26.80 0.62 13.74
CA ALA A 292 27.65 0.27 12.60
C ALA A 292 29.08 0.76 12.81
N ASN A 293 30.07 -0.06 12.44
CA ASN A 293 31.48 0.35 12.40
C ASN A 293 31.84 0.77 10.97
N THR A 294 31.98 2.07 10.75
CA THR A 294 32.32 2.67 9.46
C THR A 294 33.84 2.78 9.23
N GLY A 295 34.67 2.36 10.20
CA GLY A 295 36.14 2.38 10.06
C GLY A 295 36.72 1.09 9.47
N GLY A 296 38.02 1.13 9.13
CA GLY A 296 38.78 0.02 8.53
C GLY A 296 39.33 -1.02 9.51
N GLU A 297 39.25 -0.77 10.82
CA GLU A 297 39.65 -1.69 11.88
C GLU A 297 38.47 -2.11 12.76
N SER A 298 38.53 -3.31 13.35
CA SER A 298 37.57 -3.71 14.38
C SER A 298 37.75 -2.86 15.65
N GLY A 299 36.65 -2.41 16.25
CA GLY A 299 36.70 -1.64 17.49
C GLY A 299 35.56 -2.00 18.43
N SER A 300 35.55 -1.36 19.60
CA SER A 300 34.45 -1.48 20.57
C SER A 300 33.74 -0.16 20.76
N TYR A 301 32.41 -0.19 20.80
CA TYR A 301 31.55 0.96 21.04
C TYR A 301 30.66 0.70 22.26
N THR A 302 30.44 1.72 23.10
CA THR A 302 29.58 1.61 24.29
C THR A 302 28.31 2.40 24.07
N VAL A 303 27.20 1.68 23.92
CA VAL A 303 25.86 2.24 23.75
C VAL A 303 25.31 2.60 25.12
N VAL A 304 24.82 3.83 25.30
CA VAL A 304 24.27 4.30 26.58
C VAL A 304 22.78 4.60 26.46
N LEU A 305 21.96 3.84 27.18
CA LEU A 305 20.53 4.10 27.31
C LEU A 305 20.25 5.06 28.48
N LYS A 306 19.53 6.14 28.20
CA LYS A 306 18.99 7.06 29.21
C LYS A 306 17.46 7.09 29.16
N ILE A 307 16.84 7.13 30.34
CA ILE A 307 15.41 7.36 30.52
C ILE A 307 15.22 8.65 31.32
N ASN A 308 14.45 9.60 30.78
CA ASN A 308 14.28 10.94 31.39
C ASN A 308 15.63 11.62 31.69
N GLU A 309 16.56 11.58 30.73
CA GLU A 309 17.94 12.12 30.82
C GLU A 309 18.84 11.42 31.85
N VAL A 310 18.36 10.40 32.56
CA VAL A 310 19.15 9.62 33.52
C VAL A 310 19.62 8.32 32.87
N LYS A 311 20.92 8.05 32.92
CA LYS A 311 21.51 6.79 32.44
C LYS A 311 20.89 5.60 33.18
N GLU A 312 20.24 4.72 32.43
CA GLU A 312 19.57 3.50 32.91
C GLU A 312 20.45 2.26 32.72
N ALA A 313 21.08 2.14 31.54
CA ALA A 313 21.92 1.00 31.18
C ALA A 313 23.02 1.42 30.19
N GLU A 314 24.05 0.60 30.07
CA GLU A 314 25.03 0.68 28.99
C GLU A 314 25.46 -0.72 28.57
N GLU A 315 25.79 -0.88 27.30
CA GLU A 315 26.32 -2.13 26.75
C GLU A 315 27.48 -1.83 25.80
N THR A 316 28.58 -2.59 25.93
CA THR A 316 29.74 -2.47 25.04
C THR A 316 29.73 -3.60 24.04
N VAL A 317 29.72 -3.27 22.75
CA VAL A 317 29.80 -4.23 21.64
C VAL A 317 31.11 -4.06 20.88
N THR A 318 31.61 -5.17 20.30
CA THR A 318 32.81 -5.17 19.46
C THR A 318 32.42 -5.57 18.06
N ILE A 319 32.62 -4.67 17.09
CA ILE A 319 32.13 -4.81 15.72
C ILE A 319 33.33 -4.76 14.77
N ALA A 320 33.39 -5.68 13.80
CA ALA A 320 34.45 -5.68 12.80
C ALA A 320 34.29 -4.50 11.83
N ALA A 321 35.33 -4.22 11.03
CA ALA A 321 35.30 -3.15 10.04
C ALA A 321 34.17 -3.37 9.01
N GLY A 322 33.33 -2.37 8.78
CA GLY A 322 32.19 -2.43 7.84
C GLY A 322 30.98 -3.23 8.32
N ASP A 323 31.04 -3.86 9.50
CA ASP A 323 29.93 -4.64 10.05
C ASP A 323 28.96 -3.75 10.86
N SER A 324 27.76 -4.27 11.12
CA SER A 324 26.78 -3.68 12.03
C SER A 324 26.22 -4.70 13.01
N GLN A 325 25.78 -4.23 14.18
CA GLN A 325 25.21 -5.05 15.23
C GLN A 325 24.05 -4.34 15.91
N GLU A 326 22.94 -5.05 16.10
CA GLU A 326 21.81 -4.58 16.91
C GLU A 326 22.10 -4.75 18.41
N VAL A 327 21.82 -3.71 19.18
CA VAL A 327 21.89 -3.69 20.65
C VAL A 327 20.49 -3.44 21.21
N SER A 328 20.05 -4.26 22.16
CA SER A 328 18.71 -4.17 22.74
C SER A 328 18.73 -4.13 24.27
N PHE A 329 17.90 -3.26 24.83
CA PHE A 329 17.68 -3.08 26.25
C PHE A 329 16.23 -3.39 26.59
N SER A 330 15.97 -3.88 27.81
CA SER A 330 14.63 -4.09 28.33
C SER A 330 14.41 -3.25 29.57
N VAL A 331 13.36 -2.43 29.58
CA VAL A 331 13.01 -1.51 30.66
C VAL A 331 11.60 -1.79 31.14
N THR A 332 11.37 -1.76 32.46
CA THR A 332 10.04 -1.92 33.06
C THR A 332 9.75 -0.75 34.00
N ARG A 333 8.50 -0.29 34.00
CA ARG A 333 8.01 0.82 34.84
C ARG A 333 6.65 0.48 35.45
N GLU A 334 6.47 0.79 36.73
CA GLU A 334 5.18 0.61 37.43
C GLU A 334 4.42 1.92 37.60
N ASP A 335 5.14 3.04 37.70
CA ASP A 335 4.53 4.33 37.89
C ASP A 335 3.97 4.85 36.55
N PRO A 336 2.69 5.27 36.50
CA PRO A 336 2.09 5.79 35.30
C PRO A 336 2.67 7.17 34.94
N GLY A 337 2.88 7.41 33.65
CA GLY A 337 3.45 8.65 33.14
C GLY A 337 4.19 8.47 31.81
N ASP A 338 4.64 9.60 31.27
CA ASP A 338 5.41 9.66 30.03
C ASP A 338 6.90 9.50 30.35
N TYR A 339 7.58 8.62 29.62
CA TYR A 339 9.00 8.37 29.76
C TYR A 339 9.70 8.69 28.44
N THR A 340 10.70 9.57 28.49
CA THR A 340 11.56 9.85 27.33
C THR A 340 12.72 8.87 27.29
N VAL A 341 13.03 8.37 26.11
CA VAL A 341 14.13 7.46 25.82
C VAL A 341 15.18 8.23 25.03
N ASP A 342 16.44 8.16 25.44
CA ASP A 342 17.59 8.71 24.71
C ASP A 342 18.66 7.62 24.61
N VAL A 343 19.10 7.32 23.39
CA VAL A 343 20.22 6.40 23.11
C VAL A 343 21.21 7.11 22.20
N ASP A 344 22.33 7.53 22.78
CA ASP A 344 23.42 8.25 22.08
C ASP A 344 22.96 9.39 21.15
N GLY A 345 21.90 10.11 21.53
CA GLY A 345 21.34 11.26 20.80
C GLY A 345 20.08 10.95 20.00
N LEU A 346 19.71 9.67 19.82
CA LEU A 346 18.42 9.27 19.27
C LEU A 346 17.35 9.33 20.35
N SER A 347 16.25 10.04 20.09
CA SER A 347 15.15 10.22 21.05
C SER A 347 13.92 9.40 20.69
N GLY A 348 13.28 8.80 21.69
CA GLY A 348 11.98 8.14 21.62
C GLY A 348 11.16 8.38 22.88
N SER A 349 9.96 7.83 22.98
CA SER A 349 9.16 7.88 24.22
C SER A 349 8.19 6.73 24.31
N PHE A 350 7.74 6.42 25.53
CA PHE A 350 6.62 5.52 25.78
C PHE A 350 5.81 5.98 27.00
N THR A 351 4.53 5.63 27.04
CA THR A 351 3.61 6.02 28.12
C THR A 351 3.21 4.80 28.94
N VAL A 352 3.38 4.87 30.26
CA VAL A 352 2.83 3.86 31.18
C VAL A 352 1.43 4.28 31.59
N LEU A 353 0.45 3.43 31.26
CA LEU A 353 -0.96 3.71 31.53
C LEU A 353 -1.27 3.73 33.03
N LEU A 354 -2.26 4.54 33.40
CA LEU A 354 -2.84 4.49 34.74
C LEU A 354 -3.38 3.08 35.02
N PRO A 355 -3.15 2.50 36.22
CA PRO A 355 -3.70 1.19 36.55
C PRO A 355 -5.22 1.25 36.45
N VAL A 356 -5.80 0.39 35.60
CA VAL A 356 -7.25 0.28 35.44
C VAL A 356 -7.86 -0.09 36.79
N LYS A 357 -8.58 0.87 37.39
CA LYS A 357 -9.36 0.59 38.60
C LYS A 357 -10.36 -0.51 38.24
N PRO A 358 -10.33 -1.69 38.91
CA PRO A 358 -11.25 -2.77 38.58
C PRO A 358 -12.69 -2.26 38.65
N PRO A 359 -13.58 -2.69 37.73
CA PRO A 359 -14.95 -2.23 37.67
C PRO A 359 -15.58 -2.37 39.06
N GLY A 360 -16.08 -1.25 39.58
CA GLY A 360 -16.54 -1.15 40.96
C GLY A 360 -17.55 -2.26 41.25
N VAL A 361 -17.16 -3.21 42.11
CA VAL A 361 -18.09 -4.15 42.71
C VAL A 361 -19.16 -3.33 43.42
N ASN A 362 -20.39 -3.35 42.92
CA ASN A 362 -21.53 -2.68 43.54
C ASN A 362 -21.90 -3.42 44.84
N TRP A 363 -21.16 -3.11 45.91
CA TRP A 363 -21.38 -3.63 47.26
C TRP A 363 -22.81 -3.42 47.78
N PRO A 364 -23.53 -2.33 47.44
CA PRO A 364 -24.96 -2.21 47.74
C PRO A 364 -25.83 -3.32 47.11
N LEU A 365 -25.56 -3.70 45.85
CA LEU A 365 -26.35 -4.72 45.14
C LEU A 365 -26.02 -6.14 45.65
N ASN A 366 -24.73 -6.45 45.83
CA ASN A 366 -24.28 -7.77 46.29
C ASN A 366 -24.52 -7.98 47.80
N GLY A 367 -24.37 -6.92 48.61
CA GLY A 367 -24.71 -6.93 50.03
C GLY A 367 -26.22 -7.04 50.29
N GLY A 368 -27.05 -6.45 49.41
CA GLY A 368 -28.50 -6.62 49.45
C GLY A 368 -28.94 -8.07 49.19
N ILE A 369 -28.29 -8.75 48.24
CA ILE A 369 -28.55 -10.16 47.93
C ILE A 369 -28.12 -11.07 49.10
N ILE A 370 -26.93 -10.84 49.68
CA ILE A 370 -26.44 -11.61 50.84
C ILE A 370 -27.33 -11.38 52.07
N GLY A 371 -27.72 -10.12 52.34
CA GLY A 371 -28.63 -9.79 53.44
C GLY A 371 -30.01 -10.43 53.29
N ALA A 372 -30.59 -10.43 52.09
CA ALA A 372 -31.88 -11.07 51.82
C ALA A 372 -31.83 -12.59 52.03
N VAL A 373 -30.76 -13.26 51.59
CA VAL A 373 -30.57 -14.70 51.77
C VAL A 373 -30.45 -15.06 53.25
N VAL A 374 -29.72 -14.28 54.06
CA VAL A 374 -29.60 -14.49 55.51
C VAL A 374 -30.94 -14.30 56.23
N VAL A 375 -31.73 -13.29 55.85
CA VAL A 375 -33.06 -13.06 56.44
C VAL A 375 -34.03 -14.19 56.07
N VAL A 376 -34.05 -14.64 54.82
CA VAL A 376 -34.92 -15.76 54.38
C VAL A 376 -34.51 -17.08 55.05
N ALA A 377 -33.21 -17.36 55.15
CA ALA A 377 -32.71 -18.52 55.88
C ALA A 377 -33.05 -18.45 57.37
N GLY A 378 -32.89 -17.28 58.00
CA GLY A 378 -33.27 -17.04 59.39
C GLY A 378 -34.77 -17.20 59.64
N LEU A 379 -35.61 -16.70 58.74
CA LEU A 379 -37.07 -16.89 58.80
C LEU A 379 -37.46 -18.36 58.60
N LEU A 380 -36.85 -19.07 57.64
CA LEU A 380 -37.08 -20.51 57.46
C LEU A 380 -36.69 -21.32 58.69
N ILE A 381 -35.53 -21.03 59.29
CA ILE A 381 -35.10 -21.66 60.55
C ILE A 381 -36.08 -21.32 61.68
N TYR A 382 -36.50 -20.06 61.82
CA TYR A 382 -37.49 -19.64 62.82
C TYR A 382 -38.81 -20.40 62.67
N PHE A 383 -39.34 -20.51 61.44
CA PHE A 383 -40.58 -21.26 61.18
C PHE A 383 -40.40 -22.77 61.42
N LEU A 384 -39.26 -23.35 61.08
CA LEU A 384 -38.97 -24.78 61.33
C LEU A 384 -38.83 -25.07 62.83
N VAL A 385 -38.21 -24.19 63.61
CA VAL A 385 -38.10 -24.32 65.08
C VAL A 385 -39.46 -24.14 65.74
N ARG A 386 -40.24 -23.13 65.32
CA ARG A 386 -41.56 -22.85 65.90
C ARG A 386 -42.57 -23.95 65.61
N ARG A 387 -42.46 -24.64 64.46
CA ARG A 387 -43.33 -25.78 64.09
C ARG A 387 -43.01 -27.06 64.87
N ARG A 388 -41.85 -27.15 65.54
CA ARG A 388 -41.50 -28.25 66.46
C ARG A 388 -41.88 -27.96 67.93
N ALA A 389 -42.26 -26.73 68.25
CA ALA A 389 -42.59 -26.28 69.60
C ALA A 389 -44.10 -26.22 69.90
N TYR A 390 -44.95 -26.71 68.99
CA TYR A 390 -46.40 -26.83 69.15
C TYR A 390 -46.86 -28.26 68.90
#